data_AF-A0A7X0S9A7-F1
#
_entry.id   AF-A0A7X0S9A7-F1
#
_cell.length_a   1.000
_cell.length_b   1.000
_cell.length_c   1.000
_cell.angle_alpha   90.00
_cell.angle_beta   90.00
_cell.angle_gamma   90.00
#
_symmetry.space_group_name_H-M   'P 1'
#
loop_
_entity.id
_entity.type
_entity.pdbx_description
1 polymer ?
#
loop_
_entity_poly.entity_id
_entity_poly.type
_entity_poly.pdbx_seq_one_letter_code
_entity_poly.pdbx_strand_id
1 'polypeptide(L)'
;MSSENRKNKYCLKGEFYEALEIVNMNLGGVVPNSFRKEVYSDLIDVFYRNQSDNKSFSDAMGCSLDDFIADIVDTYYSTLGGGEYINNLFQNAFLLSLLCEIFYIVNSLVVGESGALSFATIIIGTIGFISGLICFYCNYKIVYKLKGWNRRLFKTFLILAPLYVVILFQDSIYNLTKHILISKKLVLGIIILEAIIYIVLIFRNRFKKIKNIR
;
A
#
# COMPACT_ATOMS: atom_id res chain seq x y z
N MET A 1 -18.82 3.04 39.91
CA MET A 1 -19.05 3.83 38.68
C MET A 1 -19.08 2.89 37.50
N SER A 2 -20.23 2.74 36.85
CA SER A 2 -20.46 1.77 35.76
C SER A 2 -19.83 2.23 34.43
N SER A 3 -19.53 1.25 33.59
CA SER A 3 -18.91 1.35 32.25
C SER A 3 -19.72 2.16 31.23
N GLU A 4 -20.97 2.52 31.52
CA GLU A 4 -21.84 3.29 30.62
C GLU A 4 -21.50 4.80 30.58
N ASN A 5 -20.88 5.36 31.62
CA ASN A 5 -20.52 6.79 31.66
C ASN A 5 -19.31 7.18 30.81
N ARG A 6 -18.64 6.23 30.13
CA ARG A 6 -17.49 6.54 29.26
C ARG A 6 -17.86 6.90 27.83
N LYS A 7 -19.07 6.58 27.36
CA LYS A 7 -19.45 6.76 25.95
C LYS A 7 -19.68 8.22 25.51
N ASN A 8 -19.88 9.15 26.46
CA ASN A 8 -20.12 10.58 26.16
C ASN A 8 -19.00 11.52 26.66
N LYS A 9 -17.80 10.99 26.97
CA LYS A 9 -16.80 11.74 27.75
C LYS A 9 -15.97 12.75 26.93
N TYR A 10 -15.93 12.63 25.61
CA TYR A 10 -15.08 13.45 24.74
C TYR A 10 -15.92 14.09 23.63
N CYS A 11 -16.13 15.41 23.73
CA CYS A 11 -16.73 16.21 22.66
C CYS A 11 -15.68 17.21 22.17
N LEU A 12 -14.88 16.78 21.20
CA LEU A 12 -13.99 17.66 20.46
C LEU A 12 -14.82 18.56 19.54
N LYS A 13 -14.43 19.82 19.41
CA LYS A 13 -15.13 20.82 18.61
C LYS A 13 -14.13 21.62 17.78
N GLY A 14 -14.61 22.17 16.66
CA GLY A 14 -13.82 23.06 15.79
C GLY A 14 -12.56 22.38 15.27
N GLU A 15 -11.46 23.13 15.26
CA GLU A 15 -10.18 22.73 14.66
C GLU A 15 -9.61 21.41 15.23
N PHE A 16 -9.82 21.13 16.52
CA PHE A 16 -9.37 19.87 17.13
C PHE A 16 -10.12 18.65 16.57
N TYR A 17 -11.41 18.79 16.27
CA TYR A 17 -12.21 17.71 15.66
C TYR A 17 -11.79 17.50 14.21
N GLU A 18 -11.65 18.59 13.44
CA GLU A 18 -11.23 18.55 12.03
C GLU A 18 -9.83 17.93 11.88
N ALA A 19 -8.89 18.31 12.76
CA ALA A 19 -7.55 17.75 12.75
C ALA A 19 -7.54 16.23 12.97
N LEU A 20 -8.39 15.72 13.87
CA LEU A 20 -8.52 14.30 14.15
C LEU A 20 -9.03 13.51 12.92
N GLU A 21 -10.01 14.07 12.20
CA GLU A 21 -10.49 13.48 10.94
C GLU A 21 -9.41 13.48 9.86
N ILE A 22 -8.67 14.59 9.72
CA ILE A 22 -7.57 14.74 8.76
C ILE A 22 -6.46 13.71 9.06
N VAL A 23 -6.07 13.55 10.32
CA VAL A 23 -5.08 12.53 10.73
C VAL A 23 -5.59 11.14 10.38
N ASN A 24 -6.81 10.77 10.76
CA ASN A 24 -7.33 9.44 10.49
C ASN A 24 -7.44 9.14 8.98
N MET A 25 -7.88 10.12 8.19
CA MET A 25 -7.94 10.00 6.73
C MET A 25 -6.54 9.85 6.13
N ASN A 26 -5.56 10.65 6.58
CA ASN A 26 -4.21 10.62 6.05
C ASN A 26 -3.40 9.41 6.52
N LEU A 27 -3.65 8.86 7.70
CA LEU A 27 -3.09 7.57 8.08
C LEU A 27 -3.76 6.42 7.32
N GLY A 28 -5.00 6.63 6.85
CA GLY A 28 -5.79 5.72 6.05
C GLY A 28 -5.09 5.24 4.78
N GLY A 29 -4.63 3.98 4.82
CA GLY A 29 -3.96 3.34 3.69
C GLY A 29 -2.47 3.62 3.58
N VAL A 30 -1.85 4.18 4.64
CA VAL A 30 -0.40 4.28 4.85
C VAL A 30 0.00 3.29 5.95
N VAL A 31 -0.70 3.31 7.08
CA VAL A 31 -0.41 2.46 8.25
C VAL A 31 -1.58 1.51 8.58
N PRO A 32 -1.33 0.34 9.22
CA PRO A 32 -2.38 -0.63 9.53
C PRO A 32 -3.47 -0.08 10.45
N ASN A 33 -4.67 -0.66 10.33
CA ASN A 33 -5.82 -0.23 11.13
C ASN A 33 -5.61 -0.34 12.65
N SER A 34 -4.81 -1.29 13.12
CA SER A 34 -4.50 -1.43 14.55
C SER A 34 -3.73 -0.21 15.07
N PHE A 35 -2.65 0.17 14.39
CA PHE A 35 -1.85 1.34 14.76
C PHE A 35 -2.67 2.64 14.65
N ARG A 36 -3.51 2.77 13.62
CA ARG A 36 -4.40 3.94 13.49
C ARG A 36 -5.34 4.10 14.69
N LYS A 37 -5.88 3.00 15.22
CA LYS A 37 -6.77 3.04 16.39
C LYS A 37 -6.04 3.51 17.66
N GLU A 38 -4.79 3.09 17.83
CA GLU A 38 -3.94 3.52 18.95
C GLU A 38 -3.67 5.02 18.86
N VAL A 39 -3.13 5.50 17.73
CA VAL A 39 -2.89 6.93 17.49
C VAL A 39 -4.16 7.76 17.67
N TYR A 40 -5.30 7.29 17.15
CA TYR A 40 -6.57 7.99 17.27
C TYR A 40 -7.05 8.11 18.72
N SER A 41 -6.84 7.06 19.53
CA SER A 41 -7.19 7.07 20.96
C SER A 41 -6.33 8.08 21.71
N ASP A 42 -5.01 8.07 21.48
CA ASP A 42 -4.07 8.96 22.15
C ASP A 42 -4.35 10.43 21.80
N LEU A 43 -4.64 10.71 20.53
CA LEU A 43 -4.98 12.05 20.07
C LEU A 43 -6.27 12.60 20.65
N ILE A 44 -7.30 11.76 20.81
CA ILE A 44 -8.55 12.20 21.46
C ILE A 44 -8.27 12.72 22.87
N ASP A 45 -7.47 11.98 23.64
CA ASP A 45 -7.14 12.36 25.01
C ASP A 45 -6.32 13.66 25.07
N VAL A 46 -5.32 13.79 24.19
CA VAL A 46 -4.46 14.99 24.14
C VAL A 46 -5.24 16.21 23.68
N PHE A 47 -6.01 16.11 22.60
CA PHE A 47 -6.79 17.23 22.08
C PHE A 47 -7.87 17.67 23.06
N TYR A 48 -8.53 16.72 23.75
CA TYR A 48 -9.57 17.07 24.71
C TYR A 48 -9.02 17.80 25.94
N ARG A 49 -7.83 17.41 26.42
CA ARG A 49 -7.13 18.12 27.51
C ARG A 49 -6.81 19.55 27.11
N ASN A 50 -6.15 19.75 25.96
CA ASN A 50 -5.79 21.09 25.51
C ASN A 50 -7.01 21.96 25.21
N GLN A 51 -8.10 21.38 24.68
CA GLN A 51 -9.38 22.08 24.49
C GLN A 51 -9.99 22.51 25.83
N SER A 52 -9.93 21.64 26.84
CA SER A 52 -10.44 21.93 28.18
C SER A 52 -9.61 23.01 28.90
N ASP A 53 -8.32 23.10 28.57
CA ASP A 53 -7.40 24.15 29.04
C ASP A 53 -7.52 25.46 28.23
N ASN A 54 -8.49 25.57 27.31
CA ASN A 54 -8.68 26.71 26.40
C ASN A 54 -7.43 27.10 25.59
N LYS A 55 -6.55 26.14 25.29
CA LYS A 55 -5.42 26.39 24.40
C LYS A 55 -5.90 26.46 22.96
N SER A 56 -5.31 27.36 22.19
CA SER A 56 -5.51 27.38 20.74
C SER A 56 -4.95 26.09 20.12
N PHE A 57 -5.48 25.69 18.96
CA PHE A 57 -4.99 24.50 18.26
C PHE A 57 -3.50 24.64 17.89
N SER A 58 -3.08 25.81 17.43
CA SER A 58 -1.68 26.08 17.08
C SER A 58 -0.75 25.91 18.27
N ASP A 59 -1.14 26.42 19.44
CA ASP A 59 -0.32 26.32 20.66
C ASP A 59 -0.31 24.89 21.21
N ALA A 60 -1.41 24.15 21.04
CA ALA A 60 -1.52 22.75 21.46
C ALA A 60 -0.69 21.81 20.59
N MET A 61 -0.62 22.06 19.28
CA MET A 61 0.14 21.25 18.33
C MET A 61 1.63 21.60 18.34
N GLY A 62 1.99 22.88 18.45
CA GLY A 62 3.38 23.35 18.40
C GLY A 62 4.08 23.16 17.03
N CYS A 63 3.41 22.55 16.05
CA CYS A 63 3.89 22.33 14.70
C CYS A 63 2.71 22.36 13.71
N SER A 64 3.01 22.30 12.41
CA SER A 64 1.95 22.11 11.42
C SER A 64 1.33 20.70 11.56
N LEU A 65 0.06 20.58 11.22
CA LEU A 65 -0.64 19.28 11.20
C LEU A 65 0.03 18.29 10.21
N ASP A 66 0.68 18.81 9.19
CA ASP A 66 1.34 17.99 8.16
C ASP A 66 2.63 17.39 8.66
N ASP A 67 3.45 18.21 9.33
CA ASP A 67 4.69 17.75 9.95
C ASP A 67 4.38 16.71 11.02
N PHE A 68 3.33 16.94 11.81
CA PHE A 68 2.86 15.96 12.79
C PHE A 68 2.45 14.62 12.17
N ILE A 69 1.69 14.65 11.06
CA ILE A 69 1.31 13.43 10.34
C ILE A 69 2.53 12.74 9.74
N ALA A 70 3.47 13.51 9.18
CA ALA A 70 4.72 12.98 8.64
C ALA A 70 5.54 12.29 9.73
N ASP A 71 5.66 12.89 10.91
CA ASP A 71 6.39 12.33 12.05
C ASP A 71 5.75 11.05 12.58
N ILE A 72 4.41 10.97 12.68
CA ILE A 72 3.72 9.73 13.04
C ILE A 72 4.04 8.62 12.04
N VAL A 73 3.99 8.94 10.74
CA VAL A 73 4.24 8.00 9.67
C VAL A 73 5.70 7.54 9.68
N ASP A 74 6.65 8.46 9.82
CA ASP A 74 8.07 8.16 9.89
C ASP A 74 8.42 7.37 11.16
N THR A 75 7.76 7.66 12.30
CA THR A 75 7.90 6.88 13.55
C THR A 75 7.37 5.46 13.38
N TYR A 76 6.19 5.29 12.78
CA TYR A 76 5.63 3.97 12.50
C TYR A 76 6.55 3.14 11.59
N TYR A 77 7.10 3.78 10.57
CA TYR A 77 7.93 3.09 9.59
C TYR A 77 9.38 2.88 10.04
N SER A 78 9.93 3.74 10.89
CA SER A 78 11.24 3.52 11.53
C SER A 78 11.19 2.42 12.59
N THR A 79 10.01 2.17 13.17
CA THR A 79 9.79 1.07 14.12
C THR A 79 9.42 -0.26 13.44
N LEU A 80 9.10 -0.25 12.15
CA LEU A 80 8.96 -1.47 11.36
C LEU A 80 10.31 -2.17 11.25
N GLY A 81 10.42 -3.37 11.83
CA GLY A 81 11.62 -4.17 11.68
C GLY A 81 11.93 -4.37 10.20
N GLY A 82 13.19 -4.15 9.78
CA GLY A 82 13.58 -4.15 8.35
C GLY A 82 13.13 -5.41 7.58
N GLY A 83 13.01 -6.55 8.27
CA GLY A 83 12.46 -7.78 7.69
C GLY A 83 10.97 -7.72 7.31
N GLU A 84 10.14 -6.94 8.01
CA GLU A 84 8.71 -6.77 7.70
C GLU A 84 8.51 -5.80 6.53
N TYR A 85 9.31 -4.72 6.49
CA TYR A 85 9.35 -3.81 5.33
C TYR A 85 9.72 -4.56 4.04
N ILE A 86 10.84 -5.31 4.07
CA ILE A 86 11.31 -6.09 2.91
C ILE A 86 10.25 -7.12 2.50
N ASN A 87 9.58 -7.76 3.45
CA ASN A 87 8.52 -8.72 3.14
C ASN A 87 7.32 -8.06 2.43
N ASN A 88 6.87 -6.90 2.91
CA ASN A 88 5.77 -6.14 2.30
C ASN A 88 6.14 -5.58 0.91
N LEU A 89 7.40 -5.17 0.73
CA LEU A 89 7.95 -4.74 -0.54
C LEU A 89 7.88 -5.86 -1.58
N PHE A 90 8.43 -7.04 -1.25
CA PHE A 90 8.41 -8.18 -2.17
C PHE A 90 6.99 -8.74 -2.39
N GLN A 91 6.11 -8.71 -1.39
CA GLN A 91 4.71 -9.07 -1.58
C GLN A 91 4.03 -8.22 -2.65
N ASN A 92 4.23 -6.91 -2.63
CA ASN A 92 3.66 -6.03 -3.66
C ASN A 92 4.29 -6.26 -5.03
N ALA A 93 5.60 -6.50 -5.09
CA ALA A 93 6.29 -6.79 -6.33
C ALA A 93 5.76 -8.07 -7.00
N PHE A 94 5.68 -9.19 -6.27
CA PHE A 94 5.15 -10.44 -6.80
C PHE A 94 3.65 -10.36 -7.14
N LEU A 95 2.86 -9.64 -6.35
CA LEU A 95 1.44 -9.44 -6.65
C LEU A 95 1.25 -8.71 -7.99
N LEU A 96 2.02 -7.64 -8.22
CA LEU A 96 1.92 -6.86 -9.46
C LEU A 96 2.50 -7.60 -10.67
N SER A 97 3.56 -8.40 -10.48
CA SER A 97 4.05 -9.34 -11.49
C SER A 97 2.92 -10.26 -11.97
N LEU A 98 2.32 -11.02 -11.05
CA LEU A 98 1.24 -11.96 -11.32
C LEU A 98 0.03 -11.29 -11.98
N LEU A 99 -0.37 -10.11 -11.51
CA LEU A 99 -1.46 -9.35 -12.11
C LEU A 99 -1.18 -8.97 -13.56
N CYS A 100 0.04 -8.50 -13.87
CA CYS A 100 0.43 -8.13 -15.22
C CYS A 100 0.50 -9.35 -16.15
N GLU A 101 1.04 -10.48 -15.66
CA GLU A 101 1.09 -11.73 -16.41
C GLU A 101 -0.30 -12.27 -16.73
N ILE A 102 -1.17 -12.36 -15.72
CA ILE A 102 -2.56 -12.82 -15.90
C ILE A 102 -3.30 -11.89 -16.87
N PHE A 103 -3.14 -10.58 -16.69
CA PHE A 103 -3.81 -9.60 -17.55
C PHE A 103 -3.34 -9.71 -19.01
N TYR A 104 -2.02 -9.87 -19.24
CA TYR A 104 -1.48 -10.10 -20.58
C TYR A 104 -2.01 -11.39 -21.21
N ILE A 105 -2.04 -12.49 -20.45
CA ILE A 105 -2.56 -13.77 -20.94
C ILE A 105 -4.04 -13.63 -21.34
N VAL A 106 -4.87 -13.06 -20.46
CA VAL A 106 -6.29 -12.86 -20.73
C VAL A 106 -6.49 -11.96 -21.95
N ASN A 107 -5.77 -10.85 -22.03
CA ASN A 107 -5.91 -9.92 -23.15
C ASN A 107 -5.45 -10.55 -24.48
N SER A 108 -4.33 -11.28 -24.48
CA SER A 108 -3.84 -12.01 -25.67
C SER A 108 -4.85 -13.04 -26.16
N LEU A 109 -5.52 -13.75 -25.23
CA LEU A 109 -6.57 -14.71 -25.56
C LEU A 109 -7.82 -14.05 -26.15
N VAL A 110 -8.20 -12.86 -25.65
CA VAL A 110 -9.36 -12.10 -26.14
C VAL A 110 -9.11 -11.51 -27.53
N VAL A 111 -7.91 -10.96 -27.77
CA VAL A 111 -7.53 -10.36 -29.06
C VAL A 111 -7.25 -11.45 -30.13
N GLY A 112 -7.19 -12.73 -29.73
CA GLY A 112 -6.95 -13.85 -30.65
C GLY A 112 -5.49 -14.00 -31.06
N GLU A 113 -4.57 -13.38 -30.33
CA GLU A 113 -3.15 -13.50 -30.58
C GLU A 113 -2.61 -14.83 -30.04
N SER A 114 -1.82 -15.53 -30.85
CA SER A 114 -1.19 -16.81 -30.47
C SER A 114 -0.05 -16.67 -29.45
N GLY A 115 0.25 -15.45 -29.00
CA GLY A 115 1.32 -15.09 -28.07
C GLY A 115 1.04 -15.40 -26.60
N ALA A 116 -0.13 -15.92 -26.24
CA ALA A 116 -0.45 -16.33 -24.88
C ALA A 116 0.54 -17.39 -24.36
N LEU A 117 1.13 -17.16 -23.18
CA LEU A 117 2.18 -17.99 -22.56
C LEU A 117 3.47 -18.08 -23.38
N SER A 118 3.96 -16.92 -23.83
CA SER A 118 5.23 -16.77 -24.55
C SER A 118 6.29 -16.08 -23.69
N PHE A 119 7.49 -15.86 -24.24
CA PHE A 119 8.54 -15.09 -23.54
C PHE A 119 8.09 -13.66 -23.19
N ALA A 120 7.17 -13.08 -23.97
CA ALA A 120 6.55 -11.79 -23.68
C ALA A 120 5.86 -11.77 -22.30
N THR A 121 5.24 -12.89 -21.89
CA THR A 121 4.60 -13.01 -20.57
C THR A 121 5.60 -12.80 -19.45
N ILE A 122 6.79 -13.37 -19.55
CA ILE A 122 7.86 -13.23 -18.55
C ILE A 122 8.38 -11.78 -18.50
N ILE A 123 8.55 -11.15 -19.66
CA ILE A 123 8.96 -9.74 -19.72
C ILE A 123 7.91 -8.84 -19.06
N ILE A 124 6.62 -9.09 -19.34
CA ILE A 124 5.52 -8.34 -18.75
C ILE A 124 5.43 -8.58 -17.24
N GLY A 125 5.63 -9.81 -16.76
CA GLY A 125 5.76 -10.10 -15.33
C GLY A 125 6.92 -9.33 -14.70
N THR A 126 8.09 -9.31 -15.35
CA THR A 126 9.26 -8.54 -14.89
C THR A 126 8.96 -7.04 -14.78
N ILE A 127 8.27 -6.47 -15.78
CA ILE A 127 7.82 -5.08 -15.75
C ILE A 127 6.84 -4.85 -14.58
N GLY A 128 5.89 -5.75 -14.39
CA GLY A 128 4.97 -5.75 -13.25
C GLY A 128 5.70 -5.78 -11.90
N PHE A 129 6.70 -6.65 -11.77
CA PHE A 129 7.52 -6.79 -10.57
C PHE A 129 8.26 -5.49 -10.22
N ILE A 130 9.00 -4.93 -11.18
CA ILE A 130 9.75 -3.67 -10.99
C ILE A 130 8.78 -2.55 -10.65
N SER A 131 7.65 -2.48 -11.37
CA SER A 131 6.64 -1.46 -11.11
C SER A 131 6.04 -1.62 -9.72
N GLY A 132 5.86 -2.84 -9.21
CA GLY A 132 5.39 -3.07 -7.85
C GLY A 132 6.38 -2.64 -6.76
N LEU A 133 7.68 -2.82 -6.99
CA LEU A 133 8.71 -2.24 -6.12
C LEU A 133 8.62 -0.71 -6.08
N ILE A 134 8.54 -0.08 -7.27
CA ILE A 134 8.44 1.37 -7.39
C ILE A 134 7.14 1.87 -6.75
N CYS A 135 6.01 1.21 -6.99
CA CYS A 135 4.71 1.59 -6.44
C CYS A 135 4.69 1.49 -4.93
N PHE A 136 5.27 0.44 -4.35
CA PHE A 136 5.39 0.33 -2.91
C PHE A 136 6.30 1.41 -2.35
N TYR A 137 7.47 1.62 -2.97
CA TYR A 137 8.41 2.66 -2.56
C TYR A 137 7.79 4.06 -2.63
N CYS A 138 7.10 4.41 -3.73
CA CYS A 138 6.42 5.69 -3.90
C CYS A 138 5.24 5.84 -2.95
N ASN A 139 4.46 4.79 -2.69
CA ASN A 139 3.43 4.81 -1.65
C ASN A 139 4.04 5.09 -0.26
N TYR A 140 5.20 4.50 0.01
CA TYR A 140 5.89 4.64 1.28
C TYR A 140 6.59 6.00 1.44
N LYS A 141 7.21 6.57 0.39
CA LYS A 141 8.03 7.79 0.45
C LYS A 141 7.35 9.08 -0.02
N ILE A 142 6.33 8.98 -0.88
CA ILE A 142 5.77 10.13 -1.61
C ILE A 142 4.30 10.34 -1.28
N VAL A 143 3.50 9.27 -1.22
CA VAL A 143 2.03 9.37 -1.10
C VAL A 143 1.58 9.98 0.23
N TYR A 144 2.33 9.83 1.32
CA TYR A 144 1.99 10.48 2.58
C TYR A 144 2.16 12.01 2.56
N LYS A 145 3.00 12.53 1.65
CA LYS A 145 3.20 13.98 1.48
C LYS A 145 2.10 14.64 0.65
N LEU A 146 1.27 13.85 -0.02
CA LEU A 146 0.14 14.31 -0.82
C LEU A 146 -1.14 14.36 0.02
N LYS A 147 -1.97 15.38 -0.21
CA LYS A 147 -3.25 15.56 0.50
C LYS A 147 -4.48 15.40 -0.38
N GLY A 148 -5.59 15.03 0.24
CA GLY A 148 -6.93 15.09 -0.34
C GLY A 148 -7.09 14.28 -1.62
N TRP A 149 -7.69 14.89 -2.65
CA TRP A 149 -7.96 14.26 -3.94
C TRP A 149 -6.69 13.87 -4.70
N ASN A 150 -5.63 14.69 -4.62
CA ASN A 150 -4.35 14.44 -5.31
C ASN A 150 -3.69 13.15 -4.82
N ARG A 151 -3.80 12.85 -3.53
CA ARG A 151 -3.32 11.59 -2.95
C ARG A 151 -4.08 10.38 -3.50
N ARG A 152 -5.42 10.47 -3.57
CA ARG A 152 -6.26 9.38 -4.10
C ARG A 152 -5.93 9.14 -5.58
N LEU A 153 -5.84 10.21 -6.38
CA LEU A 153 -5.46 10.12 -7.78
C LEU A 153 -4.08 9.50 -7.97
N PHE A 154 -3.06 9.96 -7.24
CA PHE A 154 -1.70 9.45 -7.39
C PHE A 154 -1.59 7.98 -6.94
N LYS A 155 -2.29 7.58 -5.87
CA LYS A 155 -2.36 6.19 -5.43
C LYS A 155 -3.04 5.30 -6.46
N THR A 156 -4.16 5.74 -7.02
CA THR A 156 -4.88 5.02 -8.09
C THR A 156 -4.02 4.93 -9.35
N PHE A 157 -3.36 6.03 -9.73
CA PHE A 157 -2.44 6.06 -10.87
C PHE A 157 -1.29 5.07 -10.68
N LEU A 158 -0.62 5.05 -9.52
CA LEU A 158 0.45 4.10 -9.24
C LEU A 158 -0.03 2.64 -9.36
N ILE A 159 -1.21 2.31 -8.84
CA ILE A 159 -1.74 0.93 -8.90
C ILE A 159 -2.10 0.53 -10.33
N LEU A 160 -2.62 1.47 -11.13
CA LEU A 160 -3.07 1.19 -12.51
C LEU A 160 -1.98 1.37 -13.56
N ALA A 161 -0.92 2.13 -13.29
CA ALA A 161 0.19 2.39 -14.21
C ALA A 161 0.80 1.11 -14.80
N PRO A 162 1.07 0.05 -14.00
CA PRO A 162 1.62 -1.20 -14.52
C PRO A 162 0.66 -1.88 -15.51
N LEU A 163 -0.65 -1.82 -15.25
CA LEU A 163 -1.68 -2.38 -16.13
C LEU A 163 -1.81 -1.58 -17.43
N TYR A 164 -1.66 -0.25 -17.38
CA TYR A 164 -1.60 0.57 -18.59
C TYR A 164 -0.40 0.23 -19.47
N VAL A 165 0.75 -0.12 -18.87
CA VAL A 165 1.91 -0.58 -19.64
C VAL A 165 1.58 -1.87 -20.39
N VAL A 166 0.86 -2.81 -19.77
CA VAL A 166 0.42 -4.03 -20.46
C VAL A 166 -0.51 -3.72 -21.63
N ILE A 167 -1.53 -2.88 -21.44
CA ILE A 167 -2.50 -2.55 -22.50
C ILE A 167 -1.83 -1.84 -23.68
N LEU A 168 -0.95 -0.87 -23.41
CA LEU A 168 -0.42 0.01 -24.45
C LEU A 168 0.80 -0.58 -25.18
N PHE A 169 1.57 -1.45 -24.53
CA PHE A 169 2.84 -1.93 -25.06
C PHE A 169 2.90 -3.45 -25.31
N GLN A 170 1.82 -4.19 -25.06
CA GLN A 170 1.80 -5.65 -25.27
C GLN A 170 2.26 -6.08 -26.68
N ASP A 171 1.76 -5.46 -27.74
CA ASP A 171 2.06 -5.86 -29.12
C ASP A 171 3.53 -5.57 -29.46
N SER A 172 4.07 -4.48 -28.91
CA SER A 172 5.48 -4.12 -29.07
C SER A 172 6.38 -5.12 -28.35
N ILE A 173 6.03 -5.49 -27.11
CA ILE A 173 6.79 -6.47 -26.32
C ILE A 173 6.71 -7.85 -26.99
N TYR A 174 5.54 -8.26 -27.46
CA TYR A 174 5.37 -9.52 -28.18
C TYR A 174 6.21 -9.55 -29.46
N ASN A 175 6.13 -8.50 -30.28
CA ASN A 175 6.90 -8.43 -31.53
C ASN A 175 8.42 -8.47 -31.31
N LEU A 176 8.91 -7.87 -30.22
CA LEU A 176 10.32 -7.90 -29.84
C LEU A 176 10.77 -9.30 -29.37
N THR A 177 9.86 -10.08 -28.80
CA THR A 177 10.19 -11.35 -28.12
C THR A 177 9.73 -12.61 -28.87
N LYS A 178 8.91 -12.48 -29.93
CA LYS A 178 8.29 -13.59 -30.66
C LYS A 178 9.25 -14.64 -31.23
N HIS A 179 10.52 -14.28 -31.44
CA HIS A 179 11.55 -15.18 -31.98
C HIS A 179 12.24 -16.01 -30.88
N ILE A 180 11.98 -15.73 -29.60
CA ILE A 180 12.53 -16.48 -28.47
C ILE A 180 11.57 -17.63 -28.16
N LEU A 181 12.00 -18.85 -28.53
CA LEU A 181 11.22 -20.06 -28.33
C LEU A 181 11.36 -20.55 -26.89
N ILE A 182 10.27 -20.44 -26.13
CA ILE A 182 10.14 -20.98 -24.78
C ILE A 182 8.91 -21.88 -24.69
N SER A 183 9.02 -22.97 -23.93
CA SER A 183 7.86 -23.86 -23.77
C SER A 183 6.79 -23.22 -22.89
N LYS A 184 5.52 -23.37 -23.26
CA LYS A 184 4.37 -22.91 -22.45
C LYS A 184 4.38 -23.49 -21.03
N LYS A 185 4.87 -24.73 -20.88
CA LYS A 185 5.04 -25.39 -19.58
C LYS A 185 6.03 -24.65 -18.68
N LEU A 186 7.10 -24.12 -19.24
CA LEU A 186 8.10 -23.37 -18.50
C LEU A 186 7.56 -22.01 -18.06
N VAL A 187 6.85 -21.29 -18.95
CA VAL A 187 6.17 -20.03 -18.59
C VAL A 187 5.16 -20.26 -17.46
N LEU A 188 4.31 -21.30 -17.57
CA LEU A 188 3.37 -21.64 -16.51
C LEU A 188 4.08 -22.02 -15.19
N GLY A 189 5.20 -22.73 -15.28
CA GLY A 189 6.03 -23.06 -14.12
C GLY A 189 6.55 -21.83 -13.38
N ILE A 190 6.97 -20.80 -14.11
CA ILE A 190 7.41 -19.52 -13.53
C ILE A 190 6.24 -18.84 -12.80
N ILE A 191 5.08 -18.71 -13.44
CA ILE A 191 3.89 -18.09 -12.84
C ILE A 191 3.48 -18.82 -11.54
N ILE A 192 3.48 -20.16 -11.56
CA ILE A 192 3.17 -20.97 -10.37
C ILE A 192 4.19 -20.73 -9.27
N LEU A 193 5.48 -20.67 -9.60
CA LEU A 193 6.54 -20.40 -8.64
C LEU A 193 6.38 -19.01 -7.99
N GLU A 194 6.08 -17.98 -8.78
CA GLU A 194 5.80 -16.63 -8.28
C GLU A 194 4.59 -16.61 -7.34
N ALA A 195 3.52 -17.32 -7.69
CA ALA A 195 2.34 -17.45 -6.84
C ALA A 195 2.67 -18.13 -5.50
N ILE A 196 3.49 -19.20 -5.51
CA ILE A 196 3.94 -19.88 -4.29
C ILE A 196 4.77 -18.91 -3.43
N ILE A 197 5.73 -18.19 -4.02
CA ILE A 197 6.56 -17.22 -3.29
C ILE A 197 5.67 -16.15 -2.64
N TYR A 198 4.74 -15.57 -3.40
CA TYR A 198 3.79 -14.58 -2.88
C TYR A 198 3.00 -15.12 -1.68
N ILE A 199 2.45 -16.32 -1.79
CA ILE A 199 1.69 -16.98 -0.71
C ILE A 199 2.57 -17.18 0.54
N VAL A 200 3.80 -17.68 0.36
CA VAL A 200 4.75 -17.89 1.47
C VAL A 200 5.06 -16.56 2.18
N LEU A 201 5.28 -15.49 1.42
CA LEU A 201 5.54 -14.16 1.99
C LEU A 201 4.35 -13.67 2.83
N ILE A 202 3.10 -13.84 2.35
CA ILE A 202 1.87 -13.52 3.12
C ILE A 202 1.84 -14.27 4.44
N PHE A 203 2.03 -15.59 4.41
CA PHE A 203 1.96 -16.42 5.62
C PHE A 203 3.08 -16.08 6.61
N ARG A 204 4.29 -15.79 6.14
CA ARG A 204 5.40 -15.37 7.00
C ARG A 204 5.06 -14.13 7.83
N ASN A 205 4.34 -13.16 7.25
CA ASN A 205 3.86 -11.99 7.98
C ASN A 205 2.78 -12.34 9.01
N ARG A 206 1.82 -13.19 8.64
CA ARG A 206 0.72 -13.57 9.54
C ARG A 206 1.22 -14.37 10.76
N PHE A 207 2.12 -15.33 10.56
CA PHE A 207 2.62 -16.18 11.65
C PHE A 207 3.54 -15.44 12.63
N LYS A 208 4.39 -14.51 12.15
CA LYS A 208 5.18 -13.65 13.06
C LYS A 208 4.28 -12.82 13.98
N LYS A 209 3.19 -12.29 13.44
CA LYS A 209 2.24 -11.46 14.21
C LYS A 209 1.55 -12.24 15.33
N ILE A 210 1.24 -13.52 15.10
CA ILE A 210 0.65 -14.41 16.11
C ILE A 210 1.67 -14.73 17.23
N LYS A 211 2.95 -14.82 16.90
CA LYS A 211 4.01 -15.18 17.87
C LYS A 211 4.37 -14.04 18.83
N ASN A 212 4.17 -12.78 18.45
CA ASN A 212 4.42 -11.61 19.30
C ASN A 212 3.24 -11.21 20.20
N ILE A 213 2.09 -11.92 20.11
CA ILE A 213 0.90 -11.71 20.96
C ILE A 213 0.86 -12.70 22.14
N ARG A 214 1.79 -13.66 22.21
CA ARG A 214 2.02 -14.55 23.36
C ARG A 214 3.26 -14.13 24.10
#